data_AF-A0A2V5MC53-F1
#
_entry.id   AF-A0A2V5MC53-F1
#
_cell.length_a   1.000
_cell.length_b   1.000
_cell.length_c   1.000
_cell.angle_alpha   90.00
_cell.angle_beta   90.00
_cell.angle_gamma   90.00
#
_symmetry.space_group_name_H-M   'P 1'
#
loop_
_entity.id
_entity.type
_entity.pdbx_description
1 polymer ?
#
loop_
_entity_poly.entity_id
_entity_poly.type
_entity_poly.pdbx_seq_one_letter_code
_entity_poly.pdbx_strand_id
1 'polypeptide(L)'
;MKTLTLKPFALCFAILGISGIVSAQNDLNLPDVSQAAEVKQRIALTDITVKYHRPMVNGRKIWGSLVPYGKVWRAGANENTTIEFSDPVSVEGQPLAKGIYGLHMIPNPDLWTVIFSKSNTAW
;
A
#
# COMPACT_ATOMS: atom_id res chain seq x y z
N MET A 1 68.35 -6.43 -24.78
CA MET A 1 66.94 -6.50 -24.34
C MET A 1 66.88 -6.14 -22.87
N LYS A 2 66.30 -5.00 -22.49
CA LYS A 2 66.18 -4.58 -21.08
C LYS A 2 64.89 -5.19 -20.52
N THR A 3 65.01 -6.17 -19.64
CA THR A 3 63.89 -6.73 -18.88
C THR A 3 63.44 -5.72 -17.84
N LEU A 4 62.23 -5.15 -18.03
CA LEU A 4 61.57 -4.33 -17.02
C LEU A 4 61.12 -5.24 -15.86
N THR A 5 61.83 -5.19 -14.74
CA THR A 5 61.39 -5.84 -13.50
C THR A 5 60.37 -4.94 -12.80
N LEU A 6 59.09 -5.28 -12.95
CA LEU A 6 57.99 -4.61 -12.25
C LEU A 6 58.10 -4.92 -10.74
N LYS A 7 58.28 -3.89 -9.90
CA LYS A 7 58.44 -4.05 -8.45
C LYS A 7 57.13 -4.60 -7.83
N PRO A 8 57.19 -5.61 -6.92
CA PRO A 8 56.00 -6.27 -6.37
C PRO A 8 55.11 -5.33 -5.55
N PHE A 9 55.63 -4.18 -5.11
CA PHE A 9 54.88 -3.19 -4.34
C PHE A 9 53.81 -2.45 -5.18
N ALA A 10 54.01 -2.32 -6.49
CA ALA A 10 53.03 -1.68 -7.38
C ALA A 10 51.79 -2.57 -7.63
N LEU A 11 51.93 -3.89 -7.49
CA LEU A 11 50.86 -4.84 -7.74
C LEU A 11 49.85 -4.90 -6.57
N CYS A 12 50.32 -4.75 -5.32
CA CYS A 12 49.43 -4.70 -4.15
C CYS A 12 48.53 -3.45 -4.12
N PHE A 13 49.02 -2.30 -4.60
CA PHE A 13 48.23 -1.07 -4.64
C PHE A 13 47.12 -1.13 -5.70
N ALA A 14 47.33 -1.87 -6.79
CA ALA A 14 46.32 -2.10 -7.81
C ALA A 14 45.20 -3.05 -7.34
N ILE A 15 45.51 -4.02 -6.47
CA ILE A 15 44.53 -4.96 -5.91
C ILE A 15 43.67 -4.31 -4.81
N LEU A 16 44.26 -3.42 -4.00
CA LEU A 16 43.53 -2.67 -2.97
C LEU A 16 42.54 -1.63 -3.53
N GLY A 17 42.77 -1.14 -4.76
CA GLY A 17 41.86 -0.20 -5.43
C GLY A 17 40.59 -0.83 -5.99
N ILE A 18 40.56 -2.14 -6.20
CA ILE A 18 39.40 -2.85 -6.78
C ILE A 18 38.36 -3.23 -5.71
N SER A 19 38.78 -3.34 -4.45
CA SER A 19 37.90 -3.71 -3.33
C SER A 19 36.87 -2.65 -2.94
N GLY A 20 37.03 -1.40 -3.40
CA GLY A 20 36.18 -0.27 -3.04
C GLY A 20 34.86 -0.13 -3.83
N ILE A 21 34.61 -0.99 -4.82
CA ILE A 21 33.43 -0.85 -5.71
C ILE A 21 32.28 -1.80 -5.32
N VAL A 22 32.44 -2.63 -4.28
CA VAL A 22 31.40 -3.59 -3.87
C VAL A 22 30.59 -3.03 -2.69
N SER A 23 29.81 -1.99 -2.94
CA SER A 23 28.69 -1.59 -2.06
C SER A 23 27.66 -0.81 -2.86
N ALA A 24 26.99 -1.51 -3.77
CA ALA A 24 25.72 -1.09 -4.34
C ALA A 24 24.90 -2.34 -4.63
N GLN A 25 24.59 -3.12 -3.60
CA GLN A 25 23.43 -4.01 -3.68
C GLN A 25 22.22 -3.07 -3.65
N ASN A 26 21.65 -2.78 -4.83
CA ASN A 26 20.36 -2.14 -4.92
C ASN A 26 19.37 -3.02 -4.18
N ASP A 27 18.90 -2.56 -3.02
CA ASP A 27 17.78 -3.17 -2.33
C ASP A 27 16.55 -2.95 -3.21
N LEU A 28 16.27 -3.94 -4.06
CA LEU A 28 15.19 -3.89 -5.03
C LEU A 28 13.89 -3.89 -4.24
N ASN A 29 13.25 -2.72 -4.16
CA ASN A 29 11.93 -2.60 -3.57
C ASN A 29 10.93 -3.30 -4.49
N LEU A 30 10.58 -4.55 -4.14
CA LEU A 30 9.64 -5.34 -4.90
C LEU A 30 8.21 -4.87 -4.63
N PRO A 31 7.34 -4.85 -5.66
CA PRO A 31 5.95 -4.50 -5.45
C PRO A 31 5.25 -5.55 -4.57
N ASP A 32 4.52 -5.10 -3.56
CA ASP A 32 3.52 -5.91 -2.85
C ASP A 32 2.61 -6.69 -3.81
N VAL A 33 2.19 -7.89 -3.41
CA VAL A 33 1.21 -8.68 -4.18
C VAL A 33 -0.09 -7.87 -4.36
N SER A 34 -0.57 -7.23 -3.30
CA SER A 34 -1.73 -6.34 -3.31
C SER A 34 -1.29 -4.88 -3.26
N GLN A 35 -1.04 -4.29 -4.42
CA GLN A 35 -0.56 -2.91 -4.52
C GLN A 35 -1.52 -1.88 -3.91
N ALA A 36 -0.92 -0.87 -3.27
CA ALA A 36 -1.61 0.34 -2.85
C ALA A 36 -2.10 1.14 -4.06
N ALA A 37 -3.25 1.79 -3.90
CA ALA A 37 -3.82 2.73 -4.85
C ALA A 37 -4.58 3.84 -4.11
N GLU A 38 -4.71 4.99 -4.78
CA GLU A 38 -5.45 6.15 -4.30
C GLU A 38 -6.34 6.70 -5.41
N VAL A 39 -7.56 7.10 -5.04
CA VAL A 39 -8.41 7.94 -5.88
C VAL A 39 -8.75 9.19 -5.08
N LYS A 40 -8.50 10.36 -5.67
CA LYS A 40 -8.83 11.65 -5.09
C LYS A 40 -9.70 12.45 -6.05
N GLN A 41 -10.81 12.98 -5.54
CA GLN A 41 -11.71 13.84 -6.29
C GLN A 41 -12.17 15.00 -5.43
N ARG A 42 -12.26 16.19 -6.04
CA ARG A 42 -12.93 17.34 -5.43
C ARG A 42 -14.38 17.39 -5.86
N ILE A 43 -15.28 17.58 -4.89
CA ILE A 43 -16.69 17.86 -5.11
C ILE A 43 -16.99 19.21 -4.45
N ALA A 44 -17.35 20.21 -5.27
CA ALA A 44 -17.42 21.61 -4.84
C ALA A 44 -16.10 22.07 -4.17
N LEU A 45 -16.10 22.26 -2.85
CA LEU A 45 -14.94 22.67 -2.07
C LEU A 45 -14.28 21.51 -1.29
N THR A 46 -14.92 20.34 -1.26
CA THR A 46 -14.49 19.21 -0.44
C THR A 46 -13.64 18.25 -1.26
N ASP A 47 -12.42 18.00 -0.81
CA ASP A 47 -11.57 16.91 -1.27
C ASP A 47 -12.00 15.61 -0.60
N ILE A 48 -12.23 14.58 -1.41
CA ILE A 48 -12.53 13.22 -0.99
C ILE A 48 -11.42 12.31 -1.51
N THR A 49 -10.75 11.60 -0.61
CA THR A 49 -9.66 10.69 -0.94
C THR A 49 -9.98 9.28 -0.46
N VAL A 50 -9.84 8.29 -1.33
CA VAL A 50 -9.95 6.87 -0.96
C VAL A 50 -8.60 6.20 -1.18
N LYS A 51 -8.04 5.62 -0.13
CA LYS A 51 -6.80 4.82 -0.17
C LYS A 51 -7.12 3.36 0.08
N TYR A 52 -6.64 2.46 -0.76
CA TYR A 52 -6.94 1.04 -0.67
C TYR A 52 -5.81 0.17 -1.23
N HIS A 53 -5.78 -1.09 -0.82
CA HIS A 53 -4.94 -2.11 -1.42
C HIS A 53 -5.79 -3.01 -2.30
N ARG A 54 -5.41 -3.18 -3.57
CA ARG A 54 -6.16 -3.98 -4.54
C ARG A 54 -6.06 -5.48 -4.23
N PRO A 55 -7.14 -6.17 -3.83
CA PRO A 55 -7.06 -7.60 -3.52
C PRO A 55 -6.97 -8.43 -4.80
N MET A 56 -5.96 -9.31 -4.88
CA MET A 56 -5.85 -10.27 -5.96
C MET A 56 -6.76 -11.47 -5.69
N VAL A 57 -7.82 -11.66 -6.49
CA VAL A 57 -8.83 -12.70 -6.26
C VAL A 57 -8.25 -14.11 -6.39
N ASN A 58 -7.32 -14.33 -7.32
CA ASN A 58 -6.58 -15.59 -7.51
C ASN A 58 -7.48 -16.83 -7.59
N GLY A 59 -8.61 -16.74 -8.30
CA GLY A 59 -9.57 -17.84 -8.46
C GLY A 59 -10.37 -18.19 -7.19
N ARG A 60 -10.19 -17.47 -6.08
CA ARG A 60 -10.91 -17.71 -4.83
C ARG A 60 -12.34 -17.19 -4.93
N LYS A 61 -13.28 -17.92 -4.32
CA LYS A 61 -14.61 -17.38 -4.03
C LYS A 61 -14.49 -16.38 -2.88
N ILE A 62 -14.70 -15.10 -3.17
CA ILE A 62 -14.58 -14.04 -2.16
C ILE A 62 -15.85 -13.96 -1.33
N TRP A 63 -16.97 -13.62 -1.97
CA TRP A 63 -18.23 -13.35 -1.28
C TRP A 63 -18.95 -14.65 -0.87
N GLY A 64 -19.41 -14.67 0.38
CA GLY A 64 -20.01 -15.86 0.98
C GLY A 64 -19.00 -16.99 1.26
N SER A 65 -17.70 -16.70 1.21
CA SER A 65 -16.64 -17.65 1.60
C SER A 65 -15.52 -16.92 2.31
N LEU A 66 -14.49 -16.41 1.62
CA LEU A 66 -13.39 -15.67 2.26
C LEU A 66 -13.89 -14.45 3.05
N VAL A 67 -14.87 -13.75 2.47
CA VAL A 67 -15.65 -12.72 3.16
C VAL A 67 -17.08 -13.25 3.32
N PRO A 68 -17.46 -13.70 4.53
CA PRO A 68 -18.80 -14.20 4.80
C PRO A 68 -19.85 -13.09 4.69
N TYR A 69 -21.03 -13.44 4.17
CA TYR A 69 -22.18 -12.54 4.19
C TYR A 69 -22.70 -12.35 5.62
N GLY A 70 -23.31 -11.19 5.88
CA GLY A 70 -23.90 -10.84 7.17
C GLY A 70 -22.87 -10.66 8.30
N LYS A 71 -21.57 -10.62 7.99
CA LYS A 71 -20.49 -10.39 8.95
C LYS A 71 -19.72 -9.13 8.60
N VAL A 72 -19.21 -8.46 9.64
CA VAL A 72 -18.36 -7.28 9.45
C VAL A 72 -17.04 -7.70 8.82
N TRP A 73 -16.63 -6.96 7.80
CA TRP A 73 -15.37 -7.11 7.10
C TRP A 73 -14.65 -5.76 7.08
N ARG A 74 -13.38 -5.74 7.49
CA ARG A 74 -12.48 -4.60 7.27
C ARG A 74 -12.12 -4.60 5.78
N ALA A 75 -12.60 -3.60 5.04
CA ALA A 75 -12.40 -3.56 3.60
C ALA A 75 -10.91 -3.36 3.24
N GLY A 76 -10.44 -4.05 2.21
CA GLY A 76 -9.06 -3.96 1.69
C GLY A 76 -8.25 -5.24 1.88
N ALA A 77 -7.14 -5.35 1.16
CA ALA A 77 -6.29 -6.56 1.18
C ALA A 77 -5.29 -6.55 2.34
N ASN A 78 -4.36 -5.58 2.33
CA ASN A 78 -3.28 -5.47 3.31
C ASN A 78 -3.71 -4.52 4.44
N GLU A 79 -3.68 -3.21 4.16
CA GLU A 79 -4.15 -2.15 5.05
C GLU A 79 -5.67 -1.94 4.94
N ASN A 80 -6.22 -1.29 5.96
CA ASN A 80 -7.59 -0.82 5.94
C ASN A 80 -7.83 0.16 4.78
N THR A 81 -8.89 -0.06 4.02
CA THR A 81 -9.35 0.93 3.06
C THR A 81 -9.82 2.15 3.84
N THR A 82 -9.25 3.31 3.54
CA THR A 82 -9.63 4.55 4.21
C THR A 82 -10.32 5.49 3.25
N ILE A 83 -11.26 6.26 3.78
CA ILE A 83 -11.87 7.41 3.12
C ILE A 83 -11.61 8.65 3.96
N GLU A 84 -11.16 9.72 3.32
CA GLU A 84 -10.87 11.00 3.93
C GLU A 84 -11.76 12.08 3.33
N PHE A 85 -12.32 12.92 4.19
CA PHE A 85 -13.07 14.11 3.82
C PHE A 85 -12.38 15.35 4.39
N SER A 86 -12.07 16.33 3.54
CA SER A 86 -11.46 17.61 3.98
C SER A 86 -12.41 18.46 4.82
N ASP A 87 -13.73 18.31 4.62
CA ASP A 87 -14.79 19.09 5.25
C ASP A 87 -15.90 18.16 5.77
N PRO A 88 -16.77 18.62 6.69
CA PRO A 88 -17.94 17.86 7.11
C PRO A 88 -18.85 17.59 5.91
N VAL A 89 -19.36 16.36 5.82
CA VAL A 89 -20.24 15.91 4.73
C VAL A 89 -21.54 15.34 5.27
N SER A 90 -22.47 15.03 4.37
CA SER A 90 -23.63 14.20 4.67
C SER A 90 -23.59 12.92 3.84
N VAL A 91 -23.86 11.79 4.47
CA VAL A 91 -23.99 10.48 3.82
C VAL A 91 -25.38 9.97 4.12
N GLU A 92 -26.19 9.72 3.09
CA GLU A 92 -27.62 9.34 3.22
C GLU A 92 -28.43 10.29 4.12
N GLY A 93 -28.14 11.60 4.05
CA GLY A 93 -28.81 12.61 4.86
C GLY A 93 -28.32 12.68 6.32
N GLN A 94 -27.41 11.81 6.75
CA GLN A 94 -26.81 11.83 8.08
C GLN A 94 -25.53 12.65 8.09
N PRO A 95 -25.27 13.48 9.11
CA PRO A 95 -24.05 14.26 9.21
C PRO A 95 -22.84 13.37 9.54
N LEU A 96 -21.73 13.60 8.84
CA LEU A 96 -20.44 12.97 9.12
C LEU A 96 -19.37 14.06 9.22
N ALA A 97 -18.67 14.10 10.35
CA ALA A 97 -17.61 15.09 10.56
C ALA A 97 -16.45 14.87 9.57
N LYS A 98 -15.70 15.94 9.28
CA LYS A 98 -14.45 15.82 8.52
C LYS A 98 -13.47 14.85 9.18
N GLY A 99 -12.62 14.21 8.39
CA GLY A 99 -11.58 13.32 8.89
C GLY A 99 -11.40 12.06 8.06
N ILE A 100 -10.56 11.16 8.59
CA ILE A 100 -10.19 9.88 7.97
C ILE A 100 -10.94 8.75 8.69
N TYR A 101 -11.64 7.94 7.92
CA TYR A 101 -12.41 6.80 8.39
C TYR A 101 -11.94 5.51 7.72
N GLY A 102 -11.85 4.43 8.49
CA GLY A 102 -11.64 3.08 7.97
C GLY A 102 -12.95 2.47 7.51
N LEU A 103 -13.01 2.04 6.26
CA LEU A 103 -14.21 1.43 5.69
C LEU A 103 -14.34 -0.02 6.15
N HIS A 104 -15.39 -0.28 6.91
CA HIS A 104 -15.86 -1.63 7.19
C HIS A 104 -17.17 -1.85 6.47
N MET A 105 -17.48 -3.10 6.14
CA MET A 105 -18.68 -3.43 5.39
C MET A 105 -19.33 -4.69 5.94
N ILE A 106 -20.65 -4.76 5.84
CA ILE A 106 -21.42 -5.99 6.03
C ILE A 106 -22.01 -6.35 4.67
N PRO A 107 -21.37 -7.25 3.90
CA PRO A 107 -21.86 -7.62 2.60
C PRO A 107 -23.06 -8.57 2.72
N ASN A 108 -24.04 -8.40 1.84
CA ASN A 108 -25.08 -9.39 1.54
C ASN A 108 -25.24 -9.48 0.00
N PRO A 109 -25.98 -10.47 -0.52
CA PRO A 109 -26.18 -10.61 -1.96
C PRO A 109 -26.77 -9.35 -2.63
N ASP A 110 -27.72 -8.68 -1.97
CA ASP A 110 -28.48 -7.57 -2.57
C ASP A 110 -28.12 -6.20 -2.01
N LEU A 111 -27.78 -6.12 -0.72
CA LEU A 111 -27.55 -4.86 -0.01
C LEU A 111 -26.35 -4.93 0.92
N TRP A 112 -25.53 -3.90 0.87
CA TRP A 112 -24.34 -3.78 1.70
C TRP A 112 -24.51 -2.65 2.69
N THR A 113 -24.13 -2.90 3.94
CA THR A 113 -23.96 -1.83 4.92
C THR A 113 -22.51 -1.36 4.87
N VAL A 114 -22.30 -0.07 4.66
CA VAL A 114 -20.97 0.56 4.75
C VAL A 114 -20.85 1.28 6.09
N ILE A 115 -19.71 1.11 6.75
CA ILE A 115 -19.44 1.61 8.09
C ILE A 115 -18.20 2.50 8.03
N PHE A 116 -18.35 3.75 8.48
CA PHE A 116 -17.26 4.72 8.63
C PHE A 116 -16.67 4.61 10.04
N SER A 117 -15.64 3.78 10.20
CA SER A 117 -15.00 3.53 11.51
C SER A 117 -13.95 4.59 11.82
N LYS A 118 -13.94 5.11 13.05
CA LYS A 118 -12.83 5.96 13.54
C LYS A 118 -11.54 5.15 13.78
N SER A 119 -11.63 3.83 13.90
CA SER A 119 -10.46 2.95 13.93
C SER A 119 -10.01 2.68 12.49
N ASN A 120 -9.26 3.63 11.93
CA ASN A 120 -8.84 3.62 10.53
C ASN A 120 -7.51 2.87 10.28
N THR A 121 -6.84 2.41 11.33
CA THR A 121 -5.58 1.63 11.27
C THR A 121 -5.73 0.18 11.75
N ALA A 122 -6.96 -0.31 11.97
CA ALA A 122 -7.20 -1.69 12.39
C ALA A 122 -6.71 -2.71 11.34
N TRP A 123 -6.11 -3.81 11.79
CA TRP A 123 -5.73 -4.97 10.98
C TRP A 123 -6.68 -6.14 11.21
#